data_AF-A0A938E037-F1
#
_entry.id   AF-A0A938E037-F1
#
_cell.length_a   1.000
_cell.length_b   1.000
_cell.length_c   1.000
_cell.angle_alpha   90.00
_cell.angle_beta   90.00
_cell.angle_gamma   90.00
#
_symmetry.space_group_name_H-M   'P 1'
#
loop_
_entity.id
_entity.type
_entity.pdbx_description
1 polymer ?
#
loop_
_entity_poly.entity_id
_entity_poly.type
_entity_poly.pdbx_seq_one_letter_code
_entity_poly.pdbx_strand_id
1 'polypeptide(L)'
;MKRPVVTFVLALVSVVLSPTLIFFEMVALLFADMVNYEPSNSTAVKVLTVVIVIAIGAIALAVPIIALAMSSKVRAASTVTPIPRAGIATAAMVIAGIVTAGVVLAQVYMILMVFGKCSLEGCQF
;
A
#
# COMPACT_ATOMS: atom_id res chain seq x y z
N MET A 1 26.56 3.48 5.18
CA MET A 1 25.83 2.19 5.29
C MET A 1 25.66 1.57 3.90
N LYS A 2 25.85 0.25 3.77
CA LYS A 2 25.79 -0.50 2.51
C LYS A 2 24.37 -0.38 1.91
N ARG A 3 24.22 0.27 0.73
CA ARG A 3 22.95 0.47 -0.01
C ARG A 3 21.99 -0.75 -0.03
N PRO A 4 22.45 -2.02 -0.12
CA PRO A 4 21.57 -3.20 -0.08
C PRO A 4 20.84 -3.44 1.25
N VAL A 5 21.43 -2.98 2.36
CA VAL A 5 20.83 -3.14 3.70
C VAL A 5 19.66 -2.18 3.85
N VAL A 6 19.79 -0.94 3.34
CA VAL A 6 18.72 0.07 3.40
C VAL A 6 17.50 -0.38 2.61
N THR A 7 17.70 -0.94 1.41
CA THR A 7 16.59 -1.47 0.59
C THR A 7 15.88 -2.64 1.25
N PHE A 8 16.64 -3.51 1.92
CA PHE A 8 16.06 -4.63 2.67
C PHE A 8 15.26 -4.17 3.89
N VAL A 9 15.77 -3.19 4.63
CA VAL A 9 15.04 -2.58 5.75
C VAL A 9 13.76 -1.90 5.26
N LEU A 10 13.81 -1.15 4.15
CA LEU A 10 12.62 -0.53 3.56
C LEU A 10 11.57 -1.57 3.13
N ALA A 11 12.00 -2.68 2.53
CA ALA A 11 11.11 -3.78 2.20
C ALA A 11 10.47 -4.39 3.45
N LEU A 12 11.23 -4.62 4.53
CA LEU A 12 10.67 -5.10 5.81
C LEU A 12 9.71 -4.10 6.45
N VAL A 13 10.03 -2.80 6.43
CA VAL A 13 9.13 -1.75 6.91
C VAL A 13 7.83 -1.78 6.12
N SER A 14 7.87 -1.99 4.80
CA SER A 14 6.66 -2.10 3.98
C SER A 14 5.76 -3.28 4.38
N VAL A 15 6.34 -4.41 4.82
CA VAL A 15 5.58 -5.58 5.29
C VAL A 15 4.70 -5.24 6.49
N VAL A 16 5.15 -4.34 7.37
CA VAL A 16 4.39 -3.96 8.57
C VAL A 16 3.53 -2.72 8.31
N LEU A 17 4.08 -1.73 7.60
CA LEU A 17 3.43 -0.44 7.38
C LEU A 17 2.26 -0.56 6.41
N SER A 18 2.38 -1.36 5.34
CA SER A 18 1.31 -1.49 4.34
C SER A 18 0.02 -2.10 4.90
N PRO A 19 0.04 -3.23 5.64
CA PRO A 19 -1.17 -3.74 6.30
C PRO A 19 -1.76 -2.76 7.31
N THR A 20 -0.90 -2.05 8.04
CA THR A 20 -1.34 -1.04 9.02
C THR A 20 -2.06 0.11 8.33
N LEU A 21 -1.54 0.61 7.20
CA LEU A 21 -2.17 1.67 6.42
C LEU A 21 -3.50 1.23 5.81
N ILE A 22 -3.58 0.00 5.28
CA ILE A 22 -4.84 -0.57 4.77
C ILE A 22 -5.87 -0.69 5.89
N PHE A 23 -5.46 -1.08 7.10
CA PHE A 23 -6.36 -1.12 8.25
C PHE A 23 -6.92 0.26 8.60
N PHE A 24 -6.06 1.29 8.65
CA PHE A 24 -6.51 2.66 8.85
C PHE A 24 -7.40 3.17 7.72
N GLU A 25 -7.12 2.78 6.48
CA GLU A 25 -7.95 3.11 5.32
C GLU A 25 -9.34 2.49 5.44
N MET A 26 -9.44 1.21 5.85
CA MET A 26 -10.72 0.55 6.13
C MET A 26 -11.54 1.31 7.18
N VAL A 27 -10.91 1.68 8.29
CA VAL A 27 -11.57 2.48 9.34
C VAL A 27 -12.01 3.84 8.79
N ALA A 28 -11.14 4.53 8.03
CA ALA A 28 -11.47 5.80 7.41
C ALA A 28 -12.61 5.69 6.40
N LEU A 29 -12.70 4.59 5.66
CA LEU A 29 -13.78 4.33 4.70
C LEU A 29 -15.13 4.17 5.41
N LEU A 30 -15.17 3.42 6.51
CA LEU A 30 -16.37 3.28 7.34
C LEU A 30 -16.82 4.63 7.93
N PHE A 31 -15.87 5.44 8.42
CA PHE A 31 -16.19 6.80 8.89
C PHE A 31 -16.68 7.71 7.77
N ALA A 32 -16.05 7.64 6.59
CA ALA A 32 -16.48 8.41 5.43
C ALA A 32 -17.90 8.04 5.01
N ASP A 33 -18.25 6.76 5.08
CA ASP A 33 -19.60 6.27 4.80
C ASP A 33 -20.63 6.87 5.76
N MET A 34 -20.38 6.80 7.07
CA MET A 34 -21.24 7.43 8.09
C MET A 34 -21.42 8.94 7.86
N VAL A 35 -20.33 9.65 7.55
CA VAL A 35 -20.36 11.10 7.29
C VAL A 35 -21.14 11.43 6.02
N ASN A 36 -21.04 10.59 4.98
CA ASN A 36 -21.72 10.80 3.71
C ASN A 36 -23.22 10.57 3.80
N TYR A 37 -23.68 9.59 4.58
CA TYR A 37 -25.10 9.31 4.76
C TYR A 37 -25.82 10.29 5.67
N GLU A 38 -25.11 10.96 6.58
CA GLU A 38 -25.70 11.96 7.46
C GLU A 38 -26.07 13.24 6.65
N PRO A 39 -27.36 13.60 6.58
CA PRO A 39 -27.82 14.73 5.76
C PRO A 39 -27.47 16.09 6.38
N SER A 40 -27.22 16.14 7.70
CA SER A 40 -26.85 17.37 8.40
C SER A 40 -25.41 17.83 8.12
N ASN A 41 -24.56 16.94 7.58
CA ASN A 41 -23.19 17.27 7.24
C ASN A 41 -23.08 18.09 5.95
N SER A 42 -22.25 19.13 5.99
CA SER A 42 -22.00 19.98 4.83
C SER A 42 -21.24 19.23 3.73
N THR A 43 -21.48 19.61 2.47
CA THR A 43 -20.80 19.02 1.30
C THR A 43 -19.27 19.11 1.40
N ALA A 44 -18.75 20.17 2.02
CA ALA A 44 -17.30 20.33 2.22
C ALA A 44 -16.72 19.23 3.12
N VAL A 45 -17.42 18.84 4.18
CA VAL A 45 -16.98 17.77 5.09
C VAL A 45 -17.02 16.42 4.38
N LYS A 46 -18.06 16.17 3.59
CA LYS A 46 -18.20 14.95 2.77
C LYS A 46 -17.08 14.79 1.73
N VAL A 47 -16.73 15.88 1.04
CA VAL A 47 -15.61 15.85 0.08
C VAL A 47 -14.29 15.64 0.81
N LEU A 48 -14.09 16.30 1.95
CA LEU A 48 -12.85 16.17 2.72
C LEU A 48 -12.62 14.75 3.22
N THR A 49 -13.64 14.04 3.70
CA THR A 49 -13.50 12.65 4.16
C THR A 49 -13.10 11.72 3.02
N VAL A 50 -13.69 11.88 1.83
CA VAL A 50 -13.31 11.11 0.63
C VAL A 50 -11.85 11.38 0.24
N VAL A 51 -11.41 12.64 0.26
CA VAL A 51 -10.02 13.00 -0.05
C VAL A 51 -9.04 12.36 0.93
N ILE A 52 -9.38 12.31 2.22
CA ILE A 52 -8.54 11.67 3.24
C ILE A 52 -8.41 10.15 2.97
N VAL A 53 -9.50 9.47 2.68
CA VAL A 53 -9.48 8.03 2.34
C VAL A 53 -8.56 7.77 1.15
N ILE A 54 -8.73 8.53 0.05
CA ILE A 54 -7.90 8.40 -1.16
C ILE A 54 -6.43 8.68 -0.85
N ALA A 55 -6.13 9.67 -0.02
CA ALA A 55 -4.77 9.99 0.37
C ALA A 55 -4.11 8.85 1.15
N ILE A 56 -4.83 8.21 2.08
CA ILE A 56 -4.32 7.06 2.83
C ILE A 56 -4.02 5.89 1.88
N GLY A 57 -4.94 5.56 0.98
CA GLY A 57 -4.73 4.50 -0.02
C GLY A 57 -3.54 4.76 -0.94
N ALA A 58 -3.36 6.01 -1.38
CA ALA A 58 -2.21 6.42 -2.17
C ALA A 58 -0.89 6.23 -1.41
N ILE A 59 -0.85 6.57 -0.12
CA ILE A 59 0.33 6.35 0.74
C ILE A 59 0.59 4.85 0.94
N ALA A 60 -0.46 4.06 1.17
CA ALA A 60 -0.37 2.60 1.33
C ALA A 60 0.27 1.92 0.11
N LEU A 61 -0.03 2.40 -1.09
CA LEU A 61 0.56 1.96 -2.36
C LEU A 61 1.99 2.51 -2.58
N ALA A 62 2.23 3.77 -2.24
CA ALA A 62 3.52 4.42 -2.51
C ALA A 62 4.69 3.73 -1.77
N VAL A 63 4.48 3.33 -0.51
CA VAL A 63 5.52 2.71 0.33
C VAL A 63 6.15 1.46 -0.32
N PRO A 64 5.39 0.41 -0.67
CA PRO A 64 5.97 -0.79 -1.28
C PRO A 64 6.47 -0.55 -2.71
N ILE A 65 5.87 0.37 -3.46
CA ILE A 65 6.36 0.77 -4.80
C ILE A 65 7.74 1.42 -4.70
N ILE A 66 7.95 2.32 -3.74
CA ILE A 66 9.26 2.94 -3.51
C ILE A 66 10.28 1.87 -3.10
N ALA A 67 9.92 0.95 -2.20
CA ALA A 67 10.80 -0.15 -1.80
C ALA A 67 11.20 -1.03 -3.00
N LEU A 68 10.26 -1.33 -3.89
CA LEU A 68 10.49 -2.11 -5.11
C LEU A 68 11.38 -1.35 -6.11
N ALA A 69 11.11 -0.07 -6.36
CA ALA A 69 11.88 0.77 -7.26
C ALA A 69 13.33 0.98 -6.78
N MET A 70 13.55 1.12 -5.48
CA MET A 70 14.90 1.20 -4.92
C MET A 70 15.62 -0.15 -5.02
N SER A 71 14.93 -1.26 -4.77
CA SER A 71 15.52 -2.60 -4.84
C SER A 71 15.88 -3.00 -6.27
N SER A 72 15.07 -2.64 -7.27
CA SER A 72 15.34 -2.89 -8.69
C SER A 72 16.57 -2.10 -9.17
N LYS A 73 16.69 -0.83 -8.77
CA LYS A 73 17.87 0.00 -9.06
C LYS A 73 19.15 -0.58 -8.44
N VAL A 74 19.08 -1.05 -7.20
CA VAL A 74 20.24 -1.69 -6.54
C VAL A 74 20.62 -3.01 -7.22
N ARG A 75 19.64 -3.81 -7.67
CA ARG A 75 19.90 -5.04 -8.43
C ARG A 75 20.54 -4.75 -9.79
N ALA A 76 20.05 -3.77 -10.53
CA ALA A 76 20.64 -3.35 -11.81
C ALA A 76 22.07 -2.80 -11.65
N ALA A 77 22.37 -2.12 -10.53
CA ALA A 77 23.74 -1.70 -10.23
C ALA A 77 24.65 -2.90 -9.88
N SER A 78 24.10 -3.96 -9.28
CA SER A 78 24.84 -5.15 -8.88
C SER A 78 25.23 -6.08 -10.03
N THR A 79 24.60 -5.95 -11.20
CA THR A 79 25.00 -6.68 -12.42
C THR A 79 26.21 -6.04 -13.11
N VAL A 80 26.43 -4.74 -12.91
CA VAL A 80 27.55 -3.98 -13.51
C VAL A 80 28.76 -3.96 -12.58
N THR A 81 28.54 -3.92 -11.27
CA THR A 81 29.60 -3.98 -10.26
C THR A 81 29.28 -5.11 -9.29
N PRO A 82 30.17 -6.09 -9.06
CA PRO A 82 29.91 -7.16 -8.10
C PRO A 82 29.88 -6.57 -6.68
N ILE A 83 28.67 -6.31 -6.18
CA ILE A 83 28.45 -5.81 -4.83
C ILE A 83 28.39 -7.02 -3.89
N PRO A 84 29.16 -7.06 -2.78
CA PRO A 84 28.97 -8.08 -1.77
C PRO A 84 27.54 -8.03 -1.22
N ARG A 85 26.85 -9.19 -1.17
CA ARG A 85 25.44 -9.39 -0.73
C ARG A 85 24.35 -9.13 -1.78
N ALA A 86 24.58 -9.42 -3.05
CA ALA A 86 23.57 -9.36 -4.12
C ALA A 86 22.26 -10.15 -3.81
N GLY A 87 22.36 -11.25 -3.05
CA GLY A 87 21.18 -12.02 -2.60
C GLY A 87 20.19 -11.21 -1.75
N ILE A 88 20.66 -10.25 -0.96
CA ILE A 88 19.82 -9.40 -0.10
C ILE A 88 18.97 -8.44 -0.94
N ALA A 89 19.53 -7.90 -2.02
CA ALA A 89 18.78 -7.02 -2.93
C ALA A 89 17.67 -7.78 -3.67
N THR A 90 17.92 -9.05 -4.00
CA THR A 90 16.91 -9.92 -4.63
C THR A 90 15.80 -10.28 -3.65
N ALA A 91 16.14 -10.63 -2.41
CA ALA A 91 15.15 -10.88 -1.35
C ALA A 91 14.29 -9.64 -1.07
N ALA A 92 14.90 -8.45 -0.99
CA ALA A 92 14.18 -7.19 -0.81
C ALA A 92 13.20 -6.93 -1.97
N MET A 93 13.60 -7.19 -3.21
CA MET A 93 12.74 -7.04 -4.39
C MET A 93 11.53 -7.99 -4.35
N VAL A 94 11.74 -9.25 -3.96
CA VAL A 94 10.65 -10.25 -3.85
C VAL A 94 9.67 -9.85 -2.75
N ILE A 95 10.17 -9.48 -1.57
CA ILE A 95 9.34 -9.03 -0.45
C ILE A 95 8.51 -7.82 -0.87
N ALA A 96 9.16 -6.78 -1.42
CA ALA A 96 8.46 -5.58 -1.87
C ALA A 96 7.41 -5.91 -2.95
N GLY A 97 7.72 -6.81 -3.88
CA GLY A 97 6.78 -7.22 -4.93
C GLY A 97 5.55 -7.94 -4.39
N ILE A 98 5.72 -8.85 -3.44
CA ILE A 98 4.60 -9.54 -2.77
C ILE A 98 3.74 -8.53 -2.00
N VAL A 99 4.37 -7.61 -1.25
CA VAL A 99 3.64 -6.57 -0.53
C VAL A 99 2.89 -5.65 -1.49
N THR A 100 3.51 -5.20 -2.59
CA THR A 100 2.83 -4.40 -3.61
C THR A 100 1.61 -5.14 -4.18
N ALA A 101 1.77 -6.41 -4.56
CA ALA A 101 0.67 -7.20 -5.08
C ALA A 101 -0.48 -7.34 -4.07
N GLY A 102 -0.15 -7.60 -2.80
CA GLY A 102 -1.13 -7.67 -1.71
C GLY A 102 -1.87 -6.35 -1.49
N VAL A 103 -1.16 -5.22 -1.51
CA VAL A 103 -1.77 -3.89 -1.39
C VAL A 103 -2.69 -3.60 -2.58
N VAL A 104 -2.26 -3.89 -3.81
CA VAL A 104 -3.09 -3.70 -5.00
C VAL A 104 -4.36 -4.55 -4.93
N LEU A 105 -4.25 -5.81 -4.52
CA LEU A 105 -5.42 -6.67 -4.31
C LEU A 105 -6.36 -6.11 -3.25
N ALA A 106 -5.84 -5.62 -2.13
CA ALA A 106 -6.64 -4.99 -1.09
C ALA A 106 -7.36 -3.75 -1.62
N GLN A 107 -6.68 -2.91 -2.40
CA GLN A 107 -7.27 -1.71 -3.03
C GLN A 107 -8.39 -2.07 -4.01
N VAL A 108 -8.20 -3.08 -4.85
CA VAL A 108 -9.25 -3.57 -5.74
C VAL A 108 -10.46 -4.08 -4.95
N TYR A 109 -10.23 -4.83 -3.88
CA TYR A 109 -11.30 -5.32 -3.01
C TYR A 109 -12.07 -4.18 -2.32
N MET A 110 -11.36 -3.16 -1.84
CA MET A 110 -11.95 -1.94 -1.26
C MET A 110 -12.84 -1.20 -2.25
N ILE A 111 -12.38 -1.04 -3.49
CA ILE A 111 -13.18 -0.43 -4.56
C ILE A 111 -14.44 -1.27 -4.81
N LEU A 112 -14.32 -2.59 -4.90
CA LEU A 112 -15.47 -3.48 -5.08
C LEU A 112 -16.44 -3.43 -3.88
N MET A 113 -15.96 -3.20 -2.65
CA MET A 113 -16.81 -2.96 -1.49
C MET A 113 -17.63 -1.68 -1.62
N VAL A 114 -17.01 -0.58 -2.06
CA VAL A 114 -17.72 0.69 -2.30
C VAL A 114 -18.83 0.54 -3.34
N PHE A 115 -18.62 -0.29 -4.36
CA PHE A 115 -19.64 -0.59 -5.37
C PHE A 115 -20.65 -1.68 -4.95
N GLY A 116 -20.57 -2.18 -3.70
CA GLY A 116 -21.47 -3.21 -3.17
C GLY A 116 -21.30 -4.59 -3.82
N LYS A 117 -20.18 -4.83 -4.53
CA LYS A 117 -19.86 -6.13 -5.14
C LYS A 117 -19.16 -7.08 -4.17
N CYS A 118 -18.46 -6.53 -3.20
CA CYS A 118 -17.84 -7.28 -2.11
C CYS A 118 -18.31 -6.76 -0.76
N SER A 119 -18.36 -7.64 0.23
CA SER A 119 -18.53 -7.33 1.65
C SER A 119 -17.44 -8.05 2.45
N LEU A 120 -17.37 -7.78 3.76
CA LEU A 120 -16.44 -8.47 4.66
C LEU A 120 -16.65 -10.00 4.68
N GLU A 121 -17.81 -10.48 4.24
CA GLU A 121 -18.18 -11.90 4.15
C GLU A 121 -17.75 -12.55 2.83
N GLY A 122 -17.41 -11.76 1.81
CA GLY A 122 -16.97 -12.24 0.50
C GLY A 122 -17.49 -11.38 -0.66
N CYS A 123 -17.17 -11.79 -1.89
CA CYS A 123 -17.65 -11.14 -3.11
C CYS A 123 -18.75 -11.96 -3.78
N GLN A 124 -19.85 -11.31 -4.18
CA GLN A 124 -20.93 -11.94 -4.93
C GLN A 124 -20.64 -11.77 -6.43
N PHE A 125 -20.49 -12.90 -7.14
CA PHE A 125 -20.29 -12.95 -8.59
C PHE A 125 -21.62 -13.16 -9.31
#